data_AF-A0A8X8CFX3-F1
#
_entry.id   AF-A0A8X8CFX3-F1
#
_cell.length_a   1.000
_cell.length_b   1.000
_cell.length_c   1.000
_cell.angle_alpha   90.00
_cell.angle_beta   90.00
_cell.angle_gamma   90.00
#
_symmetry.space_group_name_H-M   'P 1'
#
loop_
_entity.id
_entity.type
_entity.pdbx_description
1 polymer ?
#
loop_
_entity_poly.entity_id
_entity_poly.type
_entity_poly.pdbx_seq_one_letter_code
_entity_poly.pdbx_strand_id
1 'polypeptide(L)'
;MEGRSRKSWLPNVSLIRYPDLCYKTLSGYDNTIQDNPTQLANASLSETLKCAESTLNMVKKLLERRELRPREAGAIKDCVETMKDSVDELRSHC
;
A
#
# COMPACT_ATOMS: atom_id res chain seq x y z
N MET A 1 -12.00 -16.99 23.77
CA MET A 1 -11.10 -18.09 23.39
C MET A 1 -9.81 -17.45 22.89
N GLU A 2 -8.77 -17.72 23.66
CA GLU A 2 -7.44 -17.07 23.67
C GLU A 2 -6.71 -17.29 22.34
N GLY A 3 -6.10 -16.23 21.78
CA GLY A 3 -5.38 -16.29 20.51
C GLY A 3 -3.98 -15.68 20.59
N ARG A 4 -3.20 -16.09 21.58
CA ARG A 4 -1.78 -15.78 21.75
C ARG A 4 -0.94 -16.54 20.71
N SER A 5 -1.03 -16.17 19.43
CA SER A 5 -0.06 -16.64 18.40
C SER A 5 -0.23 -15.95 17.05
N ARG A 6 -0.47 -14.64 17.02
CA ARG A 6 -0.70 -13.92 15.76
C ARG A 6 0.47 -13.04 15.31
N LYS A 7 1.51 -12.83 16.13
CA LYS A 7 2.61 -11.91 15.81
C LYS A 7 3.93 -12.59 15.44
N SER A 8 3.95 -13.90 15.17
CA SER A 8 5.21 -14.67 15.06
C SER A 8 6.01 -14.38 13.79
N TRP A 9 5.36 -14.06 12.66
CA TRP A 9 6.03 -13.81 11.37
C TRP A 9 6.46 -12.37 11.13
N LEU A 10 5.99 -11.41 11.93
CA LEU A 10 6.39 -10.03 11.74
C LEU A 10 7.86 -9.86 12.18
N PRO A 11 8.77 -9.45 11.29
CA PRO A 11 10.15 -9.15 11.66
C PRO A 11 10.14 -8.01 12.66
N ASN A 12 11.25 -7.88 13.39
CA ASN A 12 11.42 -6.99 14.53
C ASN A 12 10.61 -5.68 14.42
N VAL A 13 9.58 -5.57 15.28
CA VAL A 13 8.62 -4.46 15.37
C VAL A 13 9.31 -3.10 15.47
N SER A 14 10.57 -3.03 15.94
CA SER A 14 11.35 -1.80 16.00
C SER A 14 11.76 -1.23 14.64
N LEU A 15 11.65 -1.99 13.55
CA LEU A 15 11.96 -1.54 12.18
C LEU A 15 10.74 -0.99 11.42
N ILE A 16 9.53 -1.15 11.96
CA ILE A 16 8.27 -0.84 11.26
C ILE A 16 7.62 0.39 11.90
N ARG A 17 7.40 1.45 11.12
CA ARG A 17 6.81 2.71 11.62
C ARG A 17 5.35 2.58 12.07
N TYR A 18 4.61 1.62 11.51
CA TYR A 18 3.20 1.36 11.83
C TYR A 18 2.91 -0.14 12.02
N PRO A 19 3.32 -0.73 13.15
CA PRO A 19 3.26 -2.17 13.36
C PRO A 19 1.84 -2.74 13.33
N ASP A 20 0.88 -2.07 13.95
CA ASP A 20 -0.50 -2.55 14.01
C ASP A 20 -1.19 -2.51 12.65
N LEU A 21 -0.88 -1.48 11.84
CA LEU A 21 -1.36 -1.39 10.45
C LEU A 21 -0.76 -2.50 9.60
N CYS A 22 0.56 -2.69 9.67
CA CYS A 22 1.27 -3.76 8.96
C CYS A 22 0.67 -5.12 9.30
N TYR A 23 0.48 -5.39 10.59
CA TYR A 23 -0.13 -6.64 11.06
C TYR A 23 -1.54 -6.84 10.49
N LYS A 24 -2.39 -5.81 10.61
CA LYS A 24 -3.77 -5.86 10.13
C LYS A 24 -3.85 -6.12 8.63
N THR A 25 -3.04 -5.41 7.85
CA THR A 25 -2.99 -5.54 6.38
C THR A 25 -2.53 -6.94 5.97
N LEU A 26 -1.51 -7.48 6.63
CA LEU A 26 -0.88 -8.75 6.23
C LEU A 26 -1.49 -9.98 6.89
N SER A 27 -2.39 -9.83 7.87
CA SER A 27 -3.03 -10.98 8.56
C SER A 27 -3.84 -11.91 7.63
N GLY A 28 -4.23 -11.45 6.44
CA GLY A 28 -4.84 -12.30 5.41
C GLY A 28 -3.84 -13.18 4.64
N TYR A 29 -2.54 -12.90 4.77
CA TYR A 29 -1.45 -13.54 4.04
C TYR A 29 -0.68 -14.56 4.89
N ASP A 30 -1.11 -14.84 6.12
CA ASP A 30 -0.41 -15.69 7.09
C ASP A 30 0.00 -17.05 6.48
N ASN A 31 -0.92 -17.69 5.76
CA ASN A 31 -0.70 -18.97 5.09
C ASN A 31 0.28 -18.90 3.91
N THR A 32 0.44 -17.73 3.29
CA THR A 32 1.39 -17.48 2.19
C THR A 32 2.77 -17.12 2.74
N ILE A 33 2.80 -16.35 3.83
CA ILE A 33 4.04 -15.83 4.42
C ILE A 33 4.84 -16.94 5.09
N GLN A 34 4.22 -17.77 5.95
CA GLN A 34 4.87 -18.90 6.64
C GLN A 34 6.28 -18.57 7.19
N ASP A 35 6.43 -17.40 7.83
CA ASP A 35 7.71 -16.88 8.34
C ASP A 35 8.83 -16.68 7.28
N ASN A 36 8.52 -16.73 5.99
CA ASN A 36 9.46 -16.51 4.89
C ASN A 36 9.59 -15.01 4.57
N PRO A 37 10.77 -14.39 4.76
CA PRO A 37 10.96 -12.95 4.52
C PRO A 37 10.70 -12.51 3.07
N THR A 38 10.97 -13.37 2.08
CA THR A 38 10.69 -13.08 0.67
C THR A 38 9.19 -13.10 0.41
N GLN A 39 8.46 -14.06 0.97
CA GLN A 39 6.99 -14.10 0.83
C GLN A 39 6.34 -12.91 1.56
N LEU A 40 6.88 -12.52 2.70
CA LEU A 40 6.46 -11.31 3.41
C LEU A 40 6.68 -10.05 2.56
N ALA A 41 7.84 -9.92 1.91
CA ALA A 41 8.14 -8.81 1.02
C ALA A 41 7.16 -8.78 -0.17
N ASN A 42 6.93 -9.93 -0.81
CA ASN A 42 6.01 -10.03 -1.94
C ASN A 42 4.56 -9.72 -1.56
N ALA A 43 4.08 -10.23 -0.42
CA ALA A 43 2.75 -9.91 0.10
C ALA A 43 2.61 -8.40 0.39
N SER A 44 3.65 -7.79 0.97
CA SER A 44 3.69 -6.36 1.26
C SER A 44 3.70 -5.50 -0.01
N LEU A 45 4.48 -5.89 -1.03
CA LEU A 45 4.52 -5.22 -2.33
C LEU A 45 3.18 -5.33 -3.06
N SER A 46 2.56 -6.52 -3.05
CA SER A 46 1.26 -6.76 -3.67
C SER A 46 0.15 -5.91 -3.03
N GLU A 47 0.07 -5.86 -1.69
CA GLU A 47 -0.89 -5.00 -1.00
C GLU A 47 -0.59 -3.52 -1.22
N THR A 48 0.69 -3.12 -1.25
CA THR A 48 1.08 -1.72 -1.55
C THR A 48 0.66 -1.33 -2.96
N LEU A 49 0.91 -2.17 -3.96
CA LEU A 49 0.53 -1.92 -5.35
C LEU A 49 -0.99 -1.75 -5.48
N LYS A 50 -1.76 -2.67 -4.89
CA LYS A 50 -3.23 -2.59 -4.86
C LYS A 50 -3.74 -1.30 -4.21
N CYS A 51 -3.17 -0.91 -3.07
CA CYS A 51 -3.50 0.35 -2.42
C CYS A 51 -3.11 1.56 -3.28
N ALA A 52 -1.93 1.55 -3.89
CA ALA A 52 -1.44 2.63 -4.74
C ALA A 52 -2.31 2.82 -5.98
N GLU A 53 -2.70 1.74 -6.67
CA GLU A 53 -3.60 1.77 -7.82
C GLU A 53 -4.99 2.30 -7.44
N SER A 54 -5.55 1.83 -6.33
CA SER A 54 -6.84 2.30 -5.81
C SER A 54 -6.79 3.80 -5.49
N THR A 55 -5.73 4.24 -4.82
CA THR A 55 -5.54 5.66 -4.45
C THR A 55 -5.33 6.51 -5.68
N LEU A 56 -4.53 6.07 -6.66
CA LEU A 56 -4.34 6.77 -7.94
C LEU A 56 -5.67 6.98 -8.66
N ASN A 57 -6.51 5.94 -8.72
CA ASN A 57 -7.84 6.04 -9.32
C ASN A 57 -8.75 7.00 -8.56
N MET A 58 -8.68 7.02 -7.23
CA MET A 58 -9.41 7.98 -6.41
C MET A 58 -8.97 9.42 -6.68
N VAL A 59 -7.66 9.66 -6.75
CA VAL A 59 -7.09 11.00 -6.99
C VAL A 59 -7.40 11.47 -8.41
N LYS A 60 -7.33 10.60 -9.42
CA LYS A 60 -7.76 10.91 -10.79
C LYS A 60 -9.21 11.40 -10.86
N LYS A 61 -10.12 10.74 -10.14
CA LYS A 61 -11.54 11.16 -10.05
C LYS A 61 -11.73 12.53 -9.41
N LEU A 62 -10.75 13.05 -8.67
CA LEU A 62 -10.83 14.42 -8.16
C LEU A 62 -10.78 15.45 -9.30
N LEU A 63 -10.04 15.17 -10.39
CA LEU A 63 -9.96 16.05 -11.57
C LEU A 63 -11.29 16.17 -12.31
N GLU A 64 -12.19 15.19 -12.17
CA GLU A 64 -13.51 15.18 -12.81
C GLU A 64 -14.53 16.08 -12.08
N ARG A 65 -14.15 16.66 -10.92
CA ARG A 65 -15.03 17.53 -10.14
C ARG A 65 -15.17 18.89 -10.82
N ARG A 66 -16.43 19.37 -10.92
CA ARG A 66 -16.80 20.60 -11.64
C ARG A 66 -16.28 21.90 -11.01
N GLU A 67 -15.80 21.88 -9.76
CA GLU A 67 -15.52 23.08 -8.97
C GLU A 67 -14.02 23.31 -8.66
N LEU A 68 -13.10 22.71 -9.42
CA LEU A 68 -11.66 22.90 -9.18
C LEU A 68 -11.17 24.24 -9.73
N ARG A 69 -10.47 25.00 -8.88
CA ARG A 69 -9.69 26.16 -9.34
C ARG A 69 -8.50 25.68 -10.18
N PRO A 70 -8.00 26.48 -11.15
CA PRO A 70 -6.86 26.07 -11.99
C PRO A 70 -5.63 25.61 -11.21
N ARG A 71 -5.33 26.26 -10.08
CA ARG A 71 -4.22 25.87 -9.20
C ARG A 71 -4.43 24.50 -8.53
N GLU A 72 -5.67 24.17 -8.16
CA GLU A 72 -6.01 22.88 -7.55
C GLU A 72 -5.96 21.77 -8.59
N ALA A 73 -6.49 22.01 -9.78
CA ALA A 73 -6.39 21.08 -10.90
C ALA A 73 -4.93 20.79 -11.27
N GLY A 74 -4.08 21.83 -11.31
CA GLY A 74 -2.63 21.67 -11.50
C GLY A 74 -2.00 20.79 -10.44
N ALA A 75 -2.20 21.10 -9.15
CA ALA A 75 -1.62 20.31 -8.06
C ALA A 75 -2.10 18.84 -8.04
N ILE A 76 -3.37 18.60 -8.37
CA ILE A 76 -3.90 17.22 -8.46
C ILE A 76 -3.27 16.50 -9.66
N LYS A 77 -3.07 17.18 -10.80
CA LYS A 77 -2.43 16.58 -11.97
C LYS A 77 -0.98 16.16 -11.66
N ASP A 78 -0.20 17.04 -11.03
CA ASP A 78 1.18 16.73 -10.62
C ASP A 78 1.22 15.52 -9.65
N CYS A 79 0.25 15.44 -8.74
CA CYS A 79 0.07 14.31 -7.84
C CYS A 79 -0.26 13.01 -8.60
N VAL A 80 -1.18 13.06 -9.57
CA VAL A 80 -1.52 11.91 -10.41
C VAL A 80 -0.31 11.40 -11.20
N GLU A 81 0.51 12.30 -11.75
CA GLU A 81 1.74 11.95 -12.47
C GLU A 81 2.72 11.25 -11.53
N THR A 82 3.04 11.85 -10.38
CA THR A 82 3.94 11.27 -9.38
C THR A 82 3.47 9.90 -8.90
N MET A 83 2.19 9.76 -8.59
CA MET A 83 1.60 8.49 -8.14
C MET A 83 1.59 7.42 -9.23
N LYS A 84 1.39 7.81 -10.49
CA LYS A 84 1.45 6.89 -11.62
C LYS A 84 2.86 6.32 -11.77
N ASP A 85 3.88 7.17 -11.69
CA ASP A 85 5.28 6.74 -11.76
C ASP A 85 5.59 5.75 -10.61
N SER A 86 5.13 6.03 -9.39
CA SER A 86 5.27 5.10 -8.26
C SER A 86 4.56 3.75 -8.50
N VAL A 87 3.38 3.74 -9.13
CA VAL A 87 2.68 2.49 -9.48
C VAL A 87 3.44 1.71 -10.53
N ASP A 88 3.96 2.38 -11.55
CA ASP A 88 4.72 1.76 -12.63
C ASP A 88 6.05 1.17 -12.10
N GLU A 89 6.71 1.84 -11.16
CA GLU A 89 7.86 1.30 -10.41
C GLU A 89 7.49 0.08 -9.57
N LEU A 90 6.39 0.12 -8.81
CA LEU A 90 5.96 -1.03 -8.01
C LEU A 90 5.65 -2.26 -8.87
N ARG A 91 5.12 -2.06 -10.09
CA ARG A 91 4.83 -3.16 -11.03
C ARG A 91 6.08 -3.80 -11.63
N SER A 92 7.16 -3.04 -11.79
CA SER A 92 8.40 -3.58 -12.37
C SER A 92 9.18 -4.48 -11.40
N HIS A 93 8.81 -4.45 -10.12
CA HIS A 93 9.46 -5.19 -9.03
C HIS A 93 8.57 -6.27 -8.40
N CYS A 94 7.51 -6.69 -9.09
CA CYS A 94 6.58 -7.72 -8.65
C CYS A 94 6.70 -9.02 -9.45
#